data_AF-A0A7Y9IC86-F1
#
_entry.id   AF-A0A7Y9IC86-F1
#
_cell.length_a   1.000
_cell.length_b   1.000
_cell.length_c   1.000
_cell.angle_alpha   90.00
_cell.angle_beta   90.00
_cell.angle_gamma   90.00
#
_symmetry.space_group_name_H-M   'P 1'
#
loop_
_entity.id
_entity.type
_entity.pdbx_description
1 polymer ?
#
loop_
_entity_poly.entity_id
_entity_poly.type
_entity_poly.pdbx_seq_one_letter_code
_entity_poly.pdbx_strand_id
1 'polypeptide(L)'
;MQSNQTLVPIGATAVYPLPLYSTKHTGTDQLPEGAKVAIPNDPTNQARALLVLQSAKLITLAGGGNSLSTPAGIESGRIEVIPVDAVAGRVERRPPMTLDTLLPLLGTAFRQTVIMVLITLLAGGVAAWRSAPPCTRPGPATWPRTRSSSRSST
;
A
#
# COMPACT_ATOMS: atom_id res chain seq x y z
N MET A 1 -22.94 8.31 -28.19
CA MET A 1 -23.89 9.06 -29.03
C MET A 1 -23.65 10.55 -28.80
N GLN A 2 -23.11 11.27 -29.78
CA GLN A 2 -22.99 12.73 -29.71
C GLN A 2 -24.23 13.31 -30.39
N SER A 3 -25.15 13.89 -29.62
CA SER A 3 -26.25 14.67 -30.14
C SER A 3 -25.66 16.00 -30.65
N ASN A 4 -25.73 16.25 -31.95
CA ASN A 4 -25.26 17.48 -32.60
C ASN A 4 -26.16 18.68 -32.25
N GLN A 5 -26.15 19.09 -30.98
CA GLN A 5 -26.99 20.14 -30.42
C GLN A 5 -26.09 21.31 -30.02
N THR A 6 -26.45 22.52 -30.45
CA THR A 6 -25.77 23.75 -30.03
C THR A 6 -26.42 24.23 -28.74
N LEU A 7 -25.84 23.88 -27.60
CA LEU A 7 -26.27 24.35 -26.29
C LEU A 7 -25.46 25.59 -25.90
N VAL A 8 -26.15 26.66 -25.49
CA VAL A 8 -25.53 27.88 -24.97
C VAL A 8 -25.86 28.06 -23.49
N PRO A 9 -24.89 28.41 -22.62
CA PRO A 9 -25.18 28.72 -21.23
C PRO A 9 -25.93 30.05 -21.12
N ILE A 10 -27.03 30.08 -20.36
CA ILE A 10 -27.83 31.30 -20.14
C ILE A 10 -27.56 31.97 -18.78
N GLY A 11 -26.74 31.35 -17.94
CA GLY A 11 -26.38 31.85 -16.62
C GLY A 11 -25.82 30.75 -15.73
N ALA A 12 -25.04 31.13 -14.72
CA ALA A 12 -24.57 30.25 -13.67
C ALA A 12 -25.56 30.27 -12.49
N THR A 13 -25.71 29.14 -11.80
CA THR A 13 -26.59 29.03 -10.62
C THR A 13 -25.76 29.09 -9.34
N ALA A 14 -25.19 27.96 -8.93
CA ALA A 14 -24.39 27.83 -7.73
C ALA A 14 -23.17 26.93 -8.00
N VAL A 15 -22.09 27.19 -7.28
CA VAL A 15 -20.85 26.40 -7.35
C VAL A 15 -20.69 25.64 -6.04
N TYR A 16 -20.60 24.32 -6.15
CA TYR A 16 -20.34 23.44 -5.01
C TYR A 16 -18.92 22.89 -5.08
N PRO A 17 -18.10 23.03 -4.03
CA PRO A 17 -16.78 22.42 -3.99
C PRO A 17 -16.90 20.89 -4.02
N LEU A 18 -15.87 20.21 -4.52
CA LEU A 18 -15.81 18.75 -4.57
C LEU A 18 -14.87 18.25 -3.44
N PRO A 19 -15.42 17.80 -2.29
CA PRO A 19 -14.61 17.31 -1.19
C PRO A 19 -14.14 15.86 -1.41
N LEU A 20 -13.04 15.51 -0.74
CA LEU A 20 -12.57 14.13 -0.61
C LEU A 20 -13.18 13.50 0.65
N TYR A 21 -13.66 12.27 0.55
CA TYR A 21 -14.30 11.56 1.67
C TYR A 21 -13.46 10.37 2.12
N SER A 22 -13.46 10.11 3.42
CA SER A 22 -12.88 8.91 4.03
C SER A 22 -13.64 8.57 5.31
N THR A 23 -13.87 7.29 5.55
CA THR A 23 -14.48 6.80 6.80
C THR A 23 -13.44 6.48 7.87
N LYS A 24 -12.16 6.45 7.51
CA LYS A 24 -11.05 6.01 8.38
C LYS A 24 -10.08 7.12 8.75
N HIS A 25 -9.86 8.05 7.83
CA HIS A 25 -8.86 9.11 7.97
C HIS A 25 -9.56 10.45 7.96
N THR A 26 -9.12 11.35 8.83
CA THR A 26 -9.71 12.69 8.95
C THR A 26 -8.93 13.75 8.17
N GLY A 27 -7.74 13.39 7.67
CA GLY A 27 -6.89 14.27 6.88
C GLY A 27 -6.11 13.53 5.81
N THR A 28 -5.68 14.28 4.79
CA THR A 28 -4.91 13.77 3.64
C THR A 28 -3.52 13.29 4.04
N ASP A 29 -2.94 13.85 5.09
CA ASP A 29 -1.61 13.48 5.58
C ASP A 29 -1.57 12.15 6.34
N GLN A 30 -2.74 11.63 6.73
CA GLN A 30 -2.86 10.32 7.38
C GLN A 30 -2.97 9.16 6.38
N LEU A 31 -3.05 9.46 5.09
CA LEU A 31 -3.16 8.42 4.07
C LEU A 31 -1.81 7.67 3.97
N PRO A 32 -1.82 6.33 4.05
CA PRO A 32 -0.61 5.55 3.86
C PRO A 32 -0.11 5.68 2.43
N GLU A 33 1.18 5.42 2.23
CA GLU A 33 1.77 5.33 0.90
C GLU A 33 1.11 4.18 0.11
N GLY A 34 0.78 4.44 -1.15
CA GLY A 34 0.01 3.54 -2.00
C GLY A 34 -1.48 3.45 -1.65
N ALA A 35 -2.02 4.37 -0.84
CA ALA A 35 -3.45 4.42 -0.58
C ALA A 35 -4.23 4.54 -1.89
N LYS A 36 -5.32 3.78 -2.01
CA LYS A 36 -6.17 3.77 -3.20
C LYS A 36 -7.26 4.81 -3.07
N VAL A 37 -7.39 5.67 -4.08
CA VAL A 37 -8.43 6.70 -4.15
C VAL A 37 -9.27 6.48 -5.40
N ALA A 38 -10.58 6.31 -5.19
CA ALA A 38 -11.53 6.18 -6.28
C ALA A 38 -11.90 7.55 -6.84
N ILE A 39 -11.92 7.69 -8.16
CA ILE A 39 -12.35 8.90 -8.86
C ILE A 39 -13.40 8.58 -9.93
N PRO A 40 -14.25 9.53 -10.34
CA PRO A 40 -15.16 9.33 -11.46
C PRO A 40 -14.42 8.94 -12.74
N ASN A 41 -15.07 8.17 -13.59
CA ASN A 41 -14.52 7.74 -14.88
C ASN A 41 -15.03 8.56 -16.08
N ASP A 42 -15.97 9.48 -15.89
CA ASP A 42 -16.39 10.40 -16.94
C ASP A 42 -15.36 11.53 -17.13
N PRO A 43 -15.01 11.93 -18.36
CA PRO A 43 -13.85 12.80 -18.60
C PRO A 43 -13.86 14.12 -17.82
N THR A 44 -15.01 14.80 -17.77
CA THR A 44 -15.12 16.13 -17.13
C THR A 44 -14.98 16.05 -15.61
N ASN A 45 -15.67 15.11 -14.95
CA ASN A 45 -15.56 14.97 -13.50
C ASN A 45 -14.26 14.28 -13.09
N GLN A 46 -13.71 13.41 -13.94
CA GLN A 46 -12.41 12.80 -13.75
C GLN A 46 -11.31 13.85 -13.68
N ALA A 47 -11.24 14.76 -14.66
CA ALA A 47 -10.27 15.86 -14.66
C ALA A 47 -10.41 16.73 -13.41
N ARG A 48 -11.64 17.05 -13.02
CA ARG A 48 -11.92 17.83 -11.80
C ARG A 48 -11.45 17.12 -10.53
N ALA A 49 -11.65 15.81 -10.41
CA ALA A 49 -11.17 15.03 -9.28
C ALA A 49 -9.63 15.01 -9.21
N LEU A 50 -8.94 14.86 -10.35
CA LEU A 50 -7.47 14.88 -10.41
C LEU A 50 -6.90 16.23 -9.94
N LEU A 51 -7.52 17.35 -10.35
CA LEU A 51 -7.11 18.67 -9.88
C LEU A 51 -7.30 18.85 -8.37
N VAL A 52 -8.37 18.29 -7.80
CA VAL A 52 -8.58 18.27 -6.33
C VAL A 52 -7.48 17.45 -5.64
N LEU A 53 -7.15 16.27 -6.15
CA LEU A 53 -6.08 15.43 -5.58
C LEU A 53 -4.71 16.11 -5.66
N GLN A 54 -4.44 16.85 -6.73
CA GLN A 54 -3.24 17.66 -6.85
C GLN A 54 -3.22 18.82 -5.83
N SER A 55 -4.34 19.52 -5.65
CA SER A 55 -4.44 20.59 -4.65
C SER A 55 -4.21 20.08 -3.21
N ALA A 56 -4.57 18.82 -2.96
CA ALA A 56 -4.32 18.10 -1.72
C ALA A 56 -2.88 17.54 -1.59
N LYS A 57 -2.00 17.79 -2.58
CA LYS A 57 -0.61 17.31 -2.63
C LYS A 57 -0.50 15.78 -2.52
N LEU A 58 -1.49 15.07 -3.08
CA LEU A 58 -1.50 13.61 -3.15
C LEU A 58 -0.89 13.09 -4.44
N ILE A 59 -1.04 13.85 -5.53
CA ILE A 59 -0.49 13.59 -6.86
C ILE A 59 0.07 14.87 -7.48
N THR A 60 0.85 14.71 -8.53
CA THR A 60 1.35 15.78 -9.40
C THR A 60 0.96 15.44 -10.83
N LEU A 61 0.25 16.35 -11.51
CA LEU A 61 -0.10 16.21 -12.91
C LEU A 61 0.91 16.91 -13.80
N ALA A 62 1.16 16.32 -14.96
CA ALA A 62 2.00 16.91 -15.99
C ALA A 62 1.48 18.28 -16.41
N GLY A 63 2.38 19.26 -16.43
CA GLY A 63 2.05 20.65 -16.77
C GLY A 63 1.05 21.31 -15.80
N GLY A 64 0.87 20.78 -14.59
CA GLY A 64 -0.04 21.31 -13.58
C GLY A 64 -1.53 20.97 -13.78
N GLY A 65 -1.86 20.24 -14.84
CA GLY A 65 -3.22 19.79 -15.14
C GLY A 65 -4.18 20.86 -15.69
N ASN A 66 -5.29 20.42 -16.27
CA ASN A 66 -6.34 21.25 -16.86
C ASN A 66 -7.69 20.50 -16.90
N SER A 67 -8.71 21.10 -17.51
CA SER A 67 -10.07 20.53 -17.63
C SER A 67 -10.16 19.24 -18.48
N LEU A 68 -9.08 18.84 -19.13
CA LEU A 68 -8.95 17.62 -19.92
C LEU A 68 -7.91 16.66 -19.33
N SER A 69 -7.46 16.89 -18.10
CA SER A 69 -6.51 16.02 -17.42
C SER A 69 -7.05 14.60 -17.29
N THR A 70 -6.18 13.62 -17.55
CA THR A 70 -6.48 12.20 -17.45
C THR A 70 -5.52 11.53 -16.46
N PRO A 71 -5.85 10.34 -15.93
CA PRO A 71 -4.96 9.58 -15.05
C PRO A 71 -3.61 9.24 -15.68
N ALA A 72 -3.53 9.17 -17.01
CA ALA A 72 -2.27 8.96 -17.73
C ALA A 72 -1.30 10.15 -17.61
N GLY A 73 -1.80 11.34 -17.28
CA GLY A 73 -1.00 12.54 -17.06
C GLY A 73 -0.45 12.69 -15.64
N ILE A 74 -0.50 11.65 -14.80
CA ILE A 74 0.07 11.69 -13.45
C ILE A 74 1.57 11.39 -13.53
N GLU A 75 2.41 12.33 -13.10
CA GLU A 75 3.88 12.18 -13.10
C GLU A 75 4.39 11.50 -11.84
N SER A 76 3.81 11.85 -10.70
CA SER A 76 4.19 11.31 -9.39
C SER A 76 3.05 11.43 -8.40
N GLY A 77 3.06 10.59 -7.36
CA GLY A 77 2.05 10.64 -6.31
C GLY A 77 2.32 9.63 -5.20
N ARG A 78 1.72 9.88 -4.05
CA ARG A 78 1.75 8.97 -2.88
C ARG A 78 0.61 7.96 -2.90
N ILE A 79 -0.35 8.14 -3.81
CA ILE A 79 -1.60 7.38 -3.86
C ILE A 79 -1.76 6.70 -5.23
N GLU A 80 -2.56 5.64 -5.25
CA GLU A 80 -3.01 4.97 -6.47
C GLU A 80 -4.42 5.46 -6.84
N VAL A 81 -4.57 6.01 -8.03
CA VAL A 81 -5.84 6.54 -8.53
C VAL A 81 -6.60 5.46 -9.30
N ILE A 82 -7.85 5.20 -8.91
CA ILE A 82 -8.70 4.17 -9.51
C ILE A 82 -9.94 4.84 -10.10
N PRO A 83 -10.07 4.91 -11.44
CA PRO A 83 -11.31 5.32 -12.08
C PRO A 83 -12.43 4.32 -11.78
N VAL A 84 -13.57 4.81 -11.33
CA VAL A 84 -14.76 4.01 -11.06
C VAL A 84 -15.95 4.55 -11.83
N ASP A 85 -16.77 3.64 -12.34
CA ASP A 85 -18.07 3.97 -12.92
C ASP A 85 -19.03 4.51 -11.84
N ALA A 86 -19.91 5.43 -12.23
CA ALA A 86 -20.97 5.97 -11.38
C ALA A 86 -22.04 4.92 -11.03
N VAL A 87 -22.08 3.79 -11.75
CA VAL A 87 -22.91 2.63 -11.41
C VAL A 87 -22.20 1.86 -10.29
N ALA A 88 -22.71 2.03 -9.08
CA ALA A 88 -22.18 1.48 -7.85
C ALA A 88 -21.71 0.02 -7.99
N GLY A 89 -20.43 -0.19 -7.75
CA GLY A 89 -19.86 -1.52 -7.58
C GLY A 89 -18.54 -1.39 -6.84
N ARG A 90 -18.62 -1.41 -5.51
CA ARG A 90 -17.56 -1.78 -4.56
C ARG A 90 -16.16 -1.79 -5.19
N VAL A 91 -15.31 -0.81 -4.84
CA VAL A 91 -13.86 -0.89 -5.13
C VAL A 91 -13.40 -2.28 -4.66
N GLU A 92 -13.21 -3.19 -5.60
CA GLU A 92 -12.86 -4.57 -5.33
C GLU A 92 -11.50 -4.50 -4.63
N ARG A 93 -11.49 -4.78 -3.33
CA ARG A 93 -10.23 -4.83 -2.59
C ARG A 93 -9.48 -5.99 -3.19
N ARG A 94 -8.48 -5.72 -4.04
CA ARG A 94 -7.55 -6.75 -4.46
C ARG A 94 -7.03 -7.39 -3.17
N PRO A 95 -7.24 -8.72 -2.96
CA PRO A 95 -6.81 -9.34 -1.72
C PRO A 95 -5.30 -9.12 -1.57
N PRO A 96 -4.79 -8.97 -0.33
CA PRO A 96 -3.35 -8.93 -0.11
C PRO A 96 -2.74 -10.16 -0.79
N MET A 97 -1.66 -9.95 -1.53
CA MET A 97 -1.00 -11.00 -2.30
C MET A 97 -0.62 -12.14 -1.35
N THR A 98 -1.38 -13.24 -1.38
CA THR A 98 -1.12 -14.41 -0.56
C THR A 98 -0.03 -15.24 -1.21
N LEU A 99 0.75 -15.96 -0.40
CA LEU A 99 1.86 -16.79 -0.87
C LEU A 99 1.44 -17.78 -1.98
N ASP A 100 0.17 -18.18 -1.95
CA ASP A 100 -0.47 -19.07 -2.93
C ASP A 100 -0.55 -18.48 -4.35
N THR A 101 -0.58 -17.15 -4.47
CA THR A 101 -0.58 -16.43 -5.75
C THR A 101 0.82 -16.14 -6.30
N LEU A 102 1.87 -16.22 -5.46
CA LEU A 102 3.28 -16.07 -5.86
C LEU A 102 3.92 -17.40 -6.30
N LEU A 103 3.40 -18.52 -5.80
CA LEU A 103 3.94 -19.86 -6.03
C LEU A 103 3.89 -20.40 -7.48
N PRO A 104 3.08 -19.87 -8.43
CA PRO A 104 3.21 -20.23 -9.84
C PRO A 104 4.15 -19.32 -10.65
N LEU A 105 4.57 -18.16 -10.11
CA LEU A 105 5.50 -17.24 -10.77
C LEU A 105 6.97 -17.56 -10.47
N LEU A 106 7.24 -18.19 -9.33
CA LEU A 106 8.50 -18.86 -9.07
C LEU A 106 8.47 -20.20 -9.80
N GLY A 107 9.28 -20.31 -10.85
CA GLY A 107 9.40 -21.52 -11.66
C GLY A 107 9.56 -22.79 -10.82
N THR A 108 9.17 -23.91 -11.41
CA THR A 108 9.05 -25.26 -10.81
C THR A 108 10.23 -25.71 -9.93
N ALA A 109 11.42 -25.13 -10.12
CA ALA A 109 12.60 -25.39 -9.30
C ALA A 109 12.45 -25.02 -7.81
N PHE A 110 11.67 -23.98 -7.45
CA PHE A 110 11.57 -23.54 -6.05
C PHE A 110 10.54 -24.32 -5.22
N ARG A 111 9.59 -25.00 -5.89
CA ARG A 111 8.56 -25.85 -5.23
C ARG A 111 9.14 -27.12 -4.60
N GLN A 112 10.19 -27.69 -5.20
CA GLN A 112 10.76 -28.96 -4.73
C GLN A 112 11.50 -28.81 -3.39
N THR A 113 12.19 -27.68 -3.19
CA THR A 113 13.05 -27.49 -2.01
C THR A 113 12.25 -27.24 -0.73
N VAL A 114 11.14 -26.50 -0.80
CA VAL A 114 10.29 -26.22 0.38
C VAL A 114 9.49 -27.45 0.80
N ILE A 115 9.02 -28.26 -0.15
CA ILE A 115 8.31 -29.51 0.14
C ILE A 115 9.26 -30.55 0.78
N MET A 116 10.52 -30.60 0.33
CA MET A 116 11.53 -31.50 0.92
C MET A 116 11.82 -31.17 2.39
N VAL A 117 11.94 -29.89 2.76
CA VAL A 117 12.18 -29.48 4.16
C VAL A 117 10.99 -29.81 5.07
N LEU A 118 9.76 -29.73 4.54
CA LEU A 118 8.55 -30.04 5.34
C LEU A 118 8.36 -31.55 5.57
N ILE A 119 8.74 -32.39 4.61
CA ILE A 119 8.63 -33.85 4.73
C ILE A 119 9.68 -34.40 5.72
N THR A 120 10.89 -33.83 5.77
CA THR A 120 11.93 -34.22 6.74
C THR A 120 11.56 -33.87 8.19
N LEU A 121 10.63 -32.93 8.41
CA LEU A 121 10.16 -32.56 9.75
C LEU A 121 8.97 -33.39 10.24
N LEU A 122 8.26 -34.10 9.35
CA LEU A 122 7.05 -34.87 9.70
C LEU A 122 7.26 -36.40 9.74
N ALA A 123 8.33 -36.94 9.12
CA ALA A 123 8.68 -38.36 9.16
C ALA A 123 9.77 -38.64 10.21
N GLY A 124 9.43 -38.49 11.50
CA GLY A 124 10.36 -38.56 12.63
C GLY A 124 11.24 -39.82 12.72
N GLY A 125 12.32 -39.72 13.49
CA GLY A 125 13.16 -40.89 13.80
C GLY A 125 14.33 -40.60 14.72
N VAL A 126 14.14 -40.90 16.00
CA VAL A 126 15.16 -41.01 17.05
C VAL A 126 16.02 -42.25 16.79
N ALA A 127 17.35 -42.12 16.65
CA ALA A 127 18.28 -43.20 16.98
C ALA A 127 19.75 -42.74 17.07
N ALA A 128 20.29 -42.87 18.28
CA ALA A 128 21.65 -43.26 18.60
C ALA A 128 22.82 -42.34 18.20
N TRP A 129 23.26 -41.52 19.16
CA TRP A 129 24.69 -41.43 19.50
C TRP A 129 24.84 -41.57 21.02
N ARG A 130 25.24 -42.76 21.46
CA ARG A 130 25.79 -42.99 22.80
C ARG A 130 27.21 -42.42 22.83
N SER A 131 27.63 -42.04 24.04
CA SER A 131 28.97 -41.70 24.52
C SER A 131 29.54 -40.30 24.21
N ALA A 132 29.28 -39.36 25.13
CA ALA A 132 30.20 -38.27 25.46
C ALA A 132 30.40 -38.26 27.00
N PRO A 133 31.64 -38.13 27.52
CA PRO A 133 31.95 -38.18 28.95
C PRO A 133 31.44 -36.92 29.70
N PRO A 134 31.22 -37.00 31.03
CA PRO A 134 30.62 -35.92 31.80
C PRO A 134 31.64 -34.81 32.09
N CYS A 135 31.49 -33.66 31.43
CA CYS A 135 32.24 -32.44 31.77
C CYS A 135 31.30 -31.40 32.39
N THR A 136 31.33 -31.38 33.73
CA THR A 136 31.29 -30.22 34.63
C THR A 136 30.58 -28.94 34.18
N ARG A 137 29.50 -28.64 34.92
CA ARG A 137 28.70 -27.41 34.94
C ARG A 137 29.55 -26.15 35.23
N PRO A 138 29.56 -25.13 34.35
CA PRO A 138 30.08 -23.82 34.71
C PRO A 138 29.09 -23.11 35.64
N GLY A 139 29.60 -22.54 36.74
CA GLY A 139 28.84 -21.75 37.70
C GLY A 139 28.30 -20.43 37.12
N PRO A 140 27.42 -19.73 37.85
CA PRO A 140 26.82 -18.49 37.37
C PRO A 140 27.89 -17.40 37.21
N ALA A 141 28.03 -16.89 36.00
CA ALA A 141 28.88 -15.75 35.70
C ALA A 141 28.29 -14.48 36.35
N THR A 142 28.89 -14.06 37.45
CA THR A 142 28.73 -12.72 38.00
C THR A 142 29.66 -11.78 37.25
N TRP A 143 29.11 -10.81 36.51
CA TRP A 143 29.86 -9.62 36.09
C TRP A 143 29.16 -8.34 36.56
N PRO A 144 29.93 -7.31 36.94
CA PRO A 144 29.51 -6.27 37.87
C PRO A 144 28.73 -5.13 37.21
N ARG A 145 27.81 -4.56 38.00
CA ARG A 145 27.17 -3.26 37.73
C ARG A 145 28.22 -2.16 37.71
N THR A 146 28.44 -1.53 36.56
CA THR A 146 29.11 -0.22 36.51
C THR A 146 28.07 0.88 36.77
N ARG A 147 28.35 1.66 37.82
CA ARG A 147 27.57 2.80 38.29
C ARG A 147 28.03 4.07 37.58
N SER A 148 27.06 4.91 37.23
CA SER A 148 27.08 6.37 37.09
C SER A 148 28.42 7.12 37.00
N SER A 149 28.55 8.00 36.01
CA SER A 149 28.94 9.39 36.30
C SER A 149 28.26 10.36 35.33
N SER A 150 27.35 11.16 35.88
CA SER A 150 26.92 12.44 35.34
C SER A 150 28.09 13.43 35.46
N ARG A 151 28.45 14.10 34.38
CA ARG A 151 29.37 15.25 34.43
C ARG A 151 28.66 16.43 33.77
N SER A 152 28.21 17.34 34.62
CA SER A 152 27.77 18.70 34.33
C SER A 152 28.89 19.65 34.71
N SER A 153 29.24 20.57 33.81
CA SER A 153 30.10 21.74 34.02
C SER A 153 29.80 22.68 32.85
N THR A 154 28.99 23.73 33.09
CA THR A 154 29.36 25.12 33.42
C THR A 154 29.57 25.94 32.16
#